data_AF-I3N4Q9-F1
#
_entry.id   AF-I3N4Q9-F1
#
_cell.length_a   1.000
_cell.length_b   1.000
_cell.length_c   1.000
_cell.angle_alpha   90.00
_cell.angle_beta   90.00
_cell.angle_gamma   90.00
#
_symmetry.space_group_name_H-M   'P 1'
#
loop_
_entity.id
_entity.type
_entity.pdbx_description
1 polymer ?
#
loop_
_entity_poly.entity_id
_entity_poly.type
_entity_poly.pdbx_seq_one_letter_code
_entity_poly.pdbx_strand_id
1 'polypeptide(L)'
;ILGAVILGFGVWILADRSSFVSVLQTSSGFLQTGAFVFVGVGVVTMLMGFLGCLGAVNEVRCLLGLYFAFLLLILIAQVAAGTLFYFNVGQLKQEMGDVVGKLIRTYNASGQDSLQEAWDYVQAQVKCCGWVDFRNWTDNADLMNRTELTFPCSCQAA
;
A
#
# COMPACT_ATOMS: atom_id res chain seq x y z
N ILE A 1 14.01 -11.52 12.61
CA ILE A 1 14.69 -10.96 11.41
C ILE A 1 13.68 -10.32 10.47
N LEU A 2 12.75 -11.07 9.85
CA LEU A 2 11.75 -10.50 8.93
C LEU A 2 10.96 -9.32 9.53
N GLY A 3 10.48 -9.42 10.77
CA GLY A 3 9.80 -8.30 11.45
C GLY A 3 10.65 -7.04 11.58
N ALA A 4 11.96 -7.17 11.81
CA ALA A 4 12.87 -6.03 11.89
C ALA A 4 13.10 -5.38 10.52
N VAL A 5 13.15 -6.18 9.44
CA VAL A 5 13.22 -5.67 8.06
C VAL A 5 11.95 -4.91 7.70
N ILE A 6 10.79 -5.47 7.98
CA ILE A 6 9.48 -4.82 7.73
C ILE A 6 9.37 -3.52 8.53
N LEU A 7 9.75 -3.54 9.81
CA LEU A 7 9.77 -2.36 10.67
C LEU A 7 10.73 -1.29 10.12
N GLY A 8 11.94 -1.69 9.75
CA GLY A 8 12.94 -0.79 9.17
C GLY A 8 12.44 -0.12 7.90
N PHE A 9 11.76 -0.87 7.02
CA PHE A 9 11.15 -0.34 5.81
C PHE A 9 10.01 0.64 6.11
N GLY A 10 9.13 0.33 7.06
CA GLY A 10 8.06 1.24 7.49
C GLY A 10 8.60 2.54 8.08
N VAL A 11 9.64 2.46 8.92
CA VAL A 11 10.32 3.63 9.50
C VAL A 11 11.06 4.42 8.42
N TRP A 12 11.71 3.76 7.47
CA TRP A 12 12.36 4.41 6.34
C TRP A 12 11.36 5.25 5.54
N ILE A 13 10.20 4.68 5.18
CA ILE A 13 9.14 5.41 4.47
C ILE A 13 8.66 6.64 5.28
N LEU A 14 8.51 6.52 6.61
CA LEU A 14 8.12 7.65 7.46
C LEU A 14 9.23 8.69 7.63
N ALA A 15 10.50 8.28 7.63
CA ALA A 15 11.65 9.17 7.80
C ALA A 15 11.96 9.94 6.51
N ASP A 16 11.89 9.28 5.36
CA ASP A 16 12.09 9.89 4.04
C ASP A 16 11.05 11.00 3.78
N ARG A 17 9.84 10.85 4.35
CA ARG A 17 8.82 11.91 4.40
C ARG A 17 9.31 13.17 5.11
N SER A 18 10.03 13.06 6.24
CA SER A 18 10.44 14.24 7.02
C SER A 18 11.40 15.19 6.27
N SER A 19 12.13 14.71 5.26
CA SER A 19 12.95 15.56 4.36
C SER A 19 12.17 16.13 3.17
N PHE A 20 11.01 15.55 2.84
CA PHE A 20 10.11 15.93 1.72
C PHE A 20 8.80 16.62 2.16
N VAL A 21 8.60 16.83 3.47
CA VAL A 21 7.34 17.31 4.09
C VAL A 21 6.95 18.75 3.71
N SER A 22 7.80 19.53 3.04
CA SER A 22 7.41 20.86 2.53
C SER A 22 6.65 20.85 1.19
N VAL A 23 6.50 19.71 0.50
CA VAL A 23 5.91 19.66 -0.87
C VAL A 23 4.67 18.75 -0.99
N LEU A 24 4.41 17.89 -0.01
CA LEU A 24 3.45 16.76 -0.12
C LEU A 24 2.10 16.97 0.60
N GLN A 25 1.60 18.20 0.64
CA GLN A 25 0.41 18.55 1.43
C GLN A 25 -0.94 18.08 0.84
N THR A 26 -0.96 17.43 -0.33
CA THR A 26 -2.22 17.15 -1.06
C THR A 26 -2.57 15.66 -1.24
N SER A 27 -1.62 14.72 -1.11
CA SER A 27 -1.87 13.28 -1.38
C SER A 27 -1.41 12.32 -0.27
N SER A 28 -1.14 12.84 0.93
CA SER A 28 -0.40 12.15 2.01
C SER A 28 -1.13 11.01 2.73
N GLY A 29 -2.46 10.96 2.72
CA GLY A 29 -3.23 10.05 3.59
C GLY A 29 -2.95 8.55 3.37
N PHE A 30 -2.94 8.09 2.12
CA PHE A 30 -2.82 6.66 1.80
C PHE A 30 -1.42 6.10 2.09
N LEU A 31 -0.38 6.80 1.64
CA LEU A 31 1.00 6.37 1.85
C LEU A 31 1.40 6.48 3.33
N GLN A 32 0.91 7.51 4.04
CA GLN A 32 1.09 7.64 5.49
C GLN A 32 0.40 6.48 6.24
N THR A 33 -0.84 6.16 5.86
CA THR A 33 -1.58 5.04 6.45
C THR A 33 -0.85 3.72 6.21
N GLY A 34 -0.39 3.47 4.98
CA GLY A 34 0.37 2.28 4.62
C GLY A 34 1.66 2.14 5.43
N ALA A 35 2.42 3.22 5.60
CA ALA A 35 3.66 3.22 6.37
C ALA A 35 3.43 2.87 7.85
N PHE A 36 2.39 3.43 8.48
CA PHE A 36 2.02 3.06 9.85
C PHE A 36 1.60 1.60 9.98
N VAL A 37 0.91 1.05 8.96
CA VAL A 37 0.58 -0.38 8.92
C VAL A 37 1.85 -1.23 8.87
N PHE A 38 2.83 -0.90 8.03
CA PHE A 38 4.11 -1.63 7.98
C PHE A 38 4.84 -1.58 9.32
N VAL A 39 4.90 -0.42 9.98
CA VAL A 39 5.51 -0.29 11.30
C VAL A 39 4.78 -1.16 12.32
N GLY A 40 3.44 -1.09 12.39
CA GLY A 40 2.63 -1.88 13.32
C GLY A 40 2.83 -3.39 13.13
N VAL A 41 2.75 -3.87 11.89
CA VAL A 41 2.97 -5.29 11.55
C VAL A 41 4.41 -5.70 11.88
N GLY A 42 5.40 -4.85 11.61
CA GLY A 42 6.80 -5.07 11.94
C GLY A 42 7.04 -5.25 13.45
N VAL A 43 6.48 -4.36 14.28
CA VAL A 43 6.58 -4.45 15.75
C VAL A 43 5.95 -5.75 16.26
N VAL A 44 4.72 -6.04 15.85
CA VAL A 44 4.01 -7.24 16.29
C VAL A 44 4.79 -8.50 15.90
N THR A 45 5.26 -8.59 14.66
CA THR A 45 6.03 -9.74 14.17
C THR A 45 7.36 -9.91 14.91
N MET A 46 8.03 -8.81 15.23
CA MET A 46 9.28 -8.83 16.00
C MET A 46 9.05 -9.30 17.45
N LEU A 47 8.00 -8.81 18.11
CA LEU A 47 7.63 -9.25 19.46
C LEU A 47 7.25 -10.72 19.51
N MET A 48 6.44 -11.20 18.55
CA MET A 48 6.10 -12.63 18.45
C MET A 48 7.34 -13.50 18.27
N GLY A 49 8.27 -13.08 17.41
CA GLY A 49 9.53 -13.80 17.19
C GLY A 49 10.40 -13.86 18.46
N PHE A 50 10.45 -12.77 19.22
CA PHE A 50 11.19 -12.73 20.48
C PHE A 50 10.56 -13.63 21.55
N LEU A 51 9.23 -13.58 21.72
CA LEU A 51 8.50 -14.45 22.64
C LEU A 51 8.65 -15.92 22.28
N GLY A 52 8.56 -16.26 21.00
CA GLY A 52 8.76 -17.63 20.52
C GLY A 52 10.19 -18.12 20.74
N CYS A 53 11.20 -17.30 20.44
CA CYS A 53 12.60 -17.66 20.63
C CYS A 53 12.96 -17.81 22.12
N LEU A 54 12.58 -16.85 22.96
CA LEU A 54 12.80 -16.92 24.40
C LEU A 54 12.02 -18.06 25.06
N GLY A 55 10.76 -18.29 24.65
CA GLY A 55 9.92 -19.35 25.17
C GLY A 55 10.49 -20.74 24.88
N ALA A 56 11.10 -20.92 23.70
CA ALA A 56 11.77 -22.17 23.32
C ALA A 56 13.10 -22.37 24.07
N VAL A 57 13.95 -21.34 24.15
CA VAL A 57 15.27 -21.44 24.79
C VAL A 57 15.17 -21.62 26.30
N ASN A 58 14.27 -20.90 26.97
CA ASN A 58 14.11 -20.95 28.43
C ASN A 58 13.11 -22.03 28.89
N GLU A 59 12.57 -22.83 27.98
CA GLU A 59 11.56 -23.87 28.23
C GLU A 59 10.33 -23.40 29.04
N VAL A 60 9.99 -22.10 28.94
CA VAL A 60 8.92 -21.49 29.71
C VAL A 60 7.58 -21.74 29.02
N ARG A 61 6.88 -22.78 29.48
CA ARG A 61 5.58 -23.21 28.95
C ARG A 61 4.54 -22.09 28.86
N CYS A 62 4.57 -21.12 29.78
CA CYS A 62 3.65 -19.98 29.78
C CYS A 62 3.88 -19.05 28.57
N LEU A 63 5.13 -18.72 28.23
CA LEU A 63 5.45 -17.90 27.05
C LEU A 63 5.08 -18.62 25.75
N LEU A 64 5.32 -19.93 25.69
CA LEU A 64 4.95 -20.74 24.53
C LEU A 64 3.43 -20.84 24.35
N GLY A 65 2.68 -20.94 25.47
CA GLY A 65 1.23 -20.89 25.47
C GLY A 65 0.67 -19.55 24.98
N LEU A 66 1.24 -18.43 25.43
CA LEU A 66 0.88 -17.10 24.93
C LEU A 66 1.15 -16.97 23.44
N TYR A 67 2.33 -17.40 22.98
CA TYR A 67 2.67 -17.41 21.55
C TYR A 67 1.65 -18.19 20.72
N PHE A 68 1.27 -19.39 21.16
CA PHE A 68 0.26 -20.20 20.47
C PHE A 68 -1.12 -19.54 20.46
N ALA A 69 -1.56 -18.98 21.59
CA ALA A 69 -2.84 -18.28 21.68
C ALA A 69 -2.90 -17.08 20.72
N PHE A 70 -1.82 -16.30 20.66
CA PHE A 70 -1.70 -15.19 19.72
C PHE A 70 -1.73 -15.64 18.25
N LEU A 71 -1.01 -16.71 17.89
CA LEU A 71 -1.06 -17.27 16.53
C LEU A 71 -2.48 -17.71 16.16
N LEU A 72 -3.19 -18.34 17.10
CA LEU A 72 -4.56 -18.78 16.89
C LEU A 72 -5.52 -17.59 16.69
N LEU A 73 -5.35 -16.51 17.46
CA LEU A 73 -6.09 -15.27 17.26
C LEU A 73 -5.81 -14.63 15.90
N ILE A 74 -4.55 -14.60 15.45
CA ILE A 74 -4.18 -14.10 14.13
C ILE A 74 -4.84 -14.96 13.03
N LEU A 75 -4.85 -16.29 13.18
CA LEU A 75 -5.48 -17.18 12.22
C LEU A 75 -6.99 -16.91 12.10
N ILE A 76 -7.69 -16.76 13.23
CA ILE A 76 -9.12 -16.41 13.24
C ILE A 76 -9.34 -15.06 12.55
N ALA A 77 -8.52 -14.06 12.86
CA ALA A 77 -8.60 -12.74 12.24
C ALA A 77 -8.37 -12.79 10.72
N GLN A 78 -7.41 -13.61 10.25
CA GLN A 78 -7.13 -13.80 8.82
C GLN A 78 -8.31 -14.46 8.09
N VAL A 79 -8.92 -15.49 8.68
CA VAL A 79 -10.11 -16.15 8.10
C VAL A 79 -11.29 -15.19 8.06
N ALA A 80 -11.51 -14.41 9.13
CA ALA A 80 -12.56 -13.40 9.18
C ALA A 80 -12.33 -12.31 8.11
N ALA A 81 -11.12 -11.75 8.03
CA ALA A 81 -10.75 -10.75 7.05
C ALA A 81 -10.88 -11.28 5.61
N GLY A 82 -10.43 -12.51 5.34
CA GLY A 82 -10.56 -13.15 4.03
C GLY A 82 -12.02 -13.37 3.64
N THR A 83 -12.86 -13.76 4.59
CA THR A 83 -14.31 -13.94 4.36
C THR A 83 -14.99 -12.60 4.07
N LEU A 84 -14.68 -11.56 4.86
CA LEU A 84 -15.18 -10.20 4.61
C LEU A 84 -14.71 -9.66 3.26
N PHE A 85 -13.45 -9.87 2.89
CA PHE A 85 -12.92 -9.49 1.59
C PHE A 85 -13.66 -10.19 0.45
N TYR A 86 -13.90 -11.50 0.57
CA TYR A 86 -14.61 -12.27 -0.44
C TYR A 86 -16.03 -11.74 -0.68
N PHE A 87 -16.80 -11.47 0.39
CA PHE A 87 -18.16 -10.95 0.25
C PHE A 87 -18.22 -9.51 -0.23
N ASN A 88 -17.24 -8.68 0.15
CA ASN A 88 -17.22 -7.24 -0.18
C ASN A 88 -16.29 -6.90 -1.35
N VAL A 89 -15.81 -7.89 -2.10
CA VAL A 89 -14.87 -7.69 -3.21
C VAL A 89 -15.41 -6.73 -4.26
N GLY A 90 -16.72 -6.76 -4.52
CA GLY A 90 -17.37 -5.85 -5.47
C GLY A 90 -17.29 -4.39 -5.02
N GLN A 91 -17.66 -4.12 -3.77
CA GLN A 91 -17.57 -2.77 -3.19
C GLN A 91 -16.12 -2.29 -3.12
N LEU A 92 -15.19 -3.14 -2.70
CA LEU A 92 -13.76 -2.80 -2.67
C LEU A 92 -13.21 -2.46 -4.06
N LYS A 93 -13.62 -3.18 -5.11
CA LYS A 93 -13.24 -2.84 -6.49
C LYS A 93 -13.77 -1.47 -6.91
N GLN A 94 -14.99 -1.11 -6.51
CA GLN A 94 -15.55 0.19 -6.82
C GLN A 94 -14.80 1.32 -6.11
N GLU A 95 -14.57 1.18 -4.80
CA GLU A 95 -13.79 2.14 -4.00
C GLU A 95 -12.37 2.34 -4.57
N MET A 96 -11.70 1.25 -4.93
CA MET A 96 -10.37 1.32 -5.57
C MET A 96 -10.43 2.00 -6.94
N GLY A 97 -11.47 1.73 -7.73
CA GLY A 97 -11.71 2.40 -8.99
C GLY A 97 -11.92 3.91 -8.84
N ASP A 98 -12.63 4.34 -7.79
CA ASP A 98 -12.84 5.76 -7.48
C ASP A 98 -11.53 6.43 -7.03
N VAL A 99 -10.71 5.75 -6.23
CA VAL A 99 -9.37 6.22 -5.84
C VAL A 99 -8.47 6.40 -7.06
N VAL A 100 -8.40 5.40 -7.95
CA VAL A 100 -7.62 5.48 -9.18
C VAL A 100 -8.17 6.54 -10.13
N GLY A 101 -9.49 6.63 -10.28
CA GLY A 101 -10.14 7.67 -11.08
C GLY A 101 -9.84 9.08 -10.58
N LYS A 102 -9.83 9.28 -9.26
CA LYS A 102 -9.41 10.55 -8.65
C LYS A 102 -7.94 10.84 -8.95
N LEU A 103 -7.06 9.85 -8.81
CA LEU A 103 -5.63 9.98 -9.14
C LEU A 103 -5.42 10.40 -10.59
N ILE A 104 -6.13 9.77 -11.54
CA ILE A 104 -6.08 10.10 -12.96
C ILE A 104 -6.56 11.53 -13.21
N ARG A 105 -7.68 11.96 -12.59
CA ARG A 105 -8.21 13.33 -12.77
C ARG A 105 -7.28 14.42 -12.23
N THR A 106 -6.54 14.13 -11.17
CA THR A 106 -5.55 15.07 -10.59
C THR A 106 -4.13 14.84 -11.10
N TYR A 107 -3.95 13.95 -12.07
CA TYR A 107 -2.63 13.63 -12.61
C TYR A 107 -2.05 14.82 -13.37
N ASN A 108 -0.79 15.16 -13.11
CA ASN A 108 -0.11 16.28 -13.75
C ASN A 108 1.22 15.81 -14.33
N ALA A 109 1.40 15.96 -15.64
CA ALA A 109 2.60 15.55 -16.37
C ALA A 109 3.91 16.24 -15.92
N SER A 110 3.83 17.29 -15.08
CA SER A 110 5.01 17.91 -14.47
C SER A 110 5.62 17.12 -13.31
N GLY A 111 5.03 15.98 -12.91
CA GLY A 111 5.73 14.90 -12.20
C GLY A 111 6.29 15.26 -10.83
N GLN A 112 5.46 15.84 -9.95
CA GLN A 112 5.89 16.20 -8.59
C GLN A 112 5.28 15.32 -7.49
N ASP A 113 4.35 14.41 -7.82
CA ASP A 113 3.70 13.55 -6.83
C ASP A 113 4.23 12.11 -6.90
N SER A 114 4.81 11.66 -5.78
CA SER A 114 5.24 10.26 -5.57
C SER A 114 4.16 9.22 -5.88
N LEU A 115 2.87 9.57 -5.71
CA LEU A 115 1.76 8.67 -6.01
C LEU A 115 1.55 8.49 -7.51
N GLN A 116 1.82 9.54 -8.30
CA GLN A 116 1.77 9.48 -9.77
C GLN A 116 2.91 8.63 -10.31
N GLU A 117 4.12 8.78 -9.77
CA GLU A 117 5.27 7.95 -10.13
C GLU A 117 5.03 6.46 -9.78
N ALA A 118 4.48 6.18 -8.59
CA ALA A 118 4.10 4.83 -8.21
C ALA A 118 3.03 4.25 -9.15
N TRP A 119 2.06 5.05 -9.58
CA TRP A 119 1.03 4.63 -10.52
C TRP A 119 1.60 4.36 -11.91
N ASP A 120 2.48 5.23 -12.42
CA ASP A 120 3.19 5.04 -13.68
C ASP A 120 4.05 3.77 -13.64
N TYR A 121 4.70 3.48 -12.50
CA TYR A 121 5.43 2.24 -12.30
C TYR A 121 4.51 1.01 -12.36
N VAL A 122 3.36 1.06 -11.67
CA VAL A 122 2.37 -0.03 -11.70
C VAL A 122 1.93 -0.30 -13.13
N GLN A 123 1.52 0.73 -13.86
CA GLN A 123 1.07 0.62 -15.24
C GLN A 123 2.14 0.02 -16.16
N ALA A 124 3.40 0.45 -16.02
CA ALA A 124 4.51 -0.08 -16.80
C ALA A 124 4.83 -1.55 -16.46
N GLN A 125 4.76 -1.94 -15.18
CA GLN A 125 5.08 -3.30 -14.74
C GLN A 125 3.99 -4.30 -15.07
N VAL A 126 2.72 -3.93 -14.85
CA VAL A 126 1.58 -4.82 -15.12
C VAL A 126 1.02 -4.68 -16.53
N LYS A 127 1.63 -3.81 -17.35
CA LYS A 127 1.24 -3.52 -18.74
C LYS A 127 -0.25 -3.20 -18.87
N CYS A 128 -0.72 -2.28 -18.04
CA CYS A 128 -2.10 -1.79 -18.07
C CYS A 128 -2.17 -0.28 -18.28
N CYS A 129 -3.31 0.20 -18.75
CA CYS A 129 -3.55 1.63 -18.92
C CYS A 129 -4.91 2.04 -18.35
N GLY A 130 -4.89 2.86 -17.29
CA GLY A 130 -6.12 3.24 -16.58
C GLY A 130 -6.62 2.17 -15.60
N TRP A 131 -7.86 2.33 -15.11
CA TRP A 131 -8.49 1.35 -14.22
C TRP A 131 -9.14 0.20 -15.00
N VAL A 132 -9.92 0.55 -16.03
CA VAL A 132 -10.58 -0.40 -16.94
C VAL A 132 -9.94 -0.35 -18.32
N ASP A 133 -9.72 0.85 -18.84
CA ASP A 133 -9.23 1.08 -20.20
C ASP A 133 -8.51 2.43 -20.30
N PHE A 134 -7.72 2.62 -21.37
CA PHE A 134 -6.99 3.86 -21.63
C PHE A 134 -7.92 5.08 -21.68
N ARG A 135 -9.19 4.86 -22.03
CA ARG A 135 -10.24 5.90 -22.04
C ARG A 135 -10.42 6.56 -20.67
N ASN A 136 -10.06 5.92 -19.55
CA ASN A 136 -10.12 6.59 -18.25
C ASN A 136 -9.27 7.87 -18.19
N TRP A 137 -8.22 7.98 -19.00
CA TRP A 137 -7.40 9.19 -19.08
C TRP A 137 -8.10 10.37 -19.75
N THR A 138 -9.20 10.16 -20.46
CA THR A 138 -9.98 11.28 -21.04
C THR A 138 -10.69 12.11 -19.96
N ASP A 139 -10.86 11.56 -18.76
CA ASP A 139 -11.42 12.27 -17.61
C ASP A 139 -10.45 13.34 -17.05
N ASN A 140 -9.18 13.33 -17.47
CA ASN A 140 -8.22 14.34 -17.09
C ASN A 140 -8.29 15.54 -18.05
N ALA A 141 -8.85 16.65 -17.55
CA ALA A 141 -9.03 17.88 -18.33
C ALA A 141 -7.69 18.53 -18.74
N ASP A 142 -6.65 18.45 -17.89
CA ASP A 142 -5.35 19.07 -18.16
C ASP A 142 -4.61 18.38 -19.30
N LEU A 143 -4.75 17.05 -19.41
CA LEU A 143 -4.20 16.27 -20.53
C LEU A 143 -5.02 16.47 -21.80
N MET A 144 -6.35 16.49 -21.69
CA MET A 144 -7.26 16.65 -22.84
C MET A 144 -7.19 18.04 -23.49
N ASN A 145 -6.79 19.07 -22.74
CA ASN A 145 -6.65 20.43 -23.27
C ASN A 145 -5.39 20.63 -24.13
N ARG A 146 -4.48 19.64 -24.19
CA ARG A 146 -3.30 19.71 -25.06
C ARG A 146 -3.68 19.40 -26.51
N THR A 147 -3.03 20.07 -27.46
CA THR A 147 -3.30 19.96 -28.91
C THR A 147 -3.06 18.56 -29.49
N GLU A 148 -2.29 17.72 -28.79
CA GLU A 148 -2.02 16.33 -29.12
C GLU A 148 -2.46 15.45 -27.94
N LEU A 149 -3.29 14.44 -28.18
CA LEU A 149 -3.80 13.53 -27.14
C LEU A 149 -2.61 12.76 -26.53
N THR A 150 -2.10 13.23 -25.40
CA THR A 150 -0.90 12.66 -24.78
C THR A 150 -1.28 11.87 -23.54
N PHE A 151 -1.21 10.55 -23.63
CA PHE A 151 -1.27 9.66 -22.47
C PHE A 151 0.11 9.63 -21.79
N PRO A 152 0.18 9.25 -20.50
CA PRO A 152 1.47 9.05 -19.84
C PRO A 152 2.29 7.97 -20.56
N CYS A 153 3.61 8.11 -20.57
CA CYS A 153 4.52 7.15 -21.20
C CYS A 153 4.36 5.73 -20.64
N SER A 154 3.93 5.60 -19.39
CA SER A 154 3.62 4.33 -18.72
C SER A 154 2.49 3.54 -19.40
N CYS A 155 1.59 4.22 -20.12
CA CYS A 155 0.51 3.60 -20.90
C CYS A 155 0.92 3.11 -22.29
N GLN A 156 2.09 3.51 -22.80
CA GLN A 156 2.48 3.26 -24.19
C GLN A 156 2.93 1.80 -24.46
N ALA A 157 2.94 0.95 -23.43
CA ALA A 157 3.41 -0.44 -23.47
C ALA A 157 2.31 -1.50 -23.23
N ALA A 158 1.03 -1.10 -23.23
CA ALA A 158 -0.14 -1.97 -23.04
C ALA A 158 -0.79 -2.37 -24.38
#